data_AF-A0A928WM42-F1
#
_entry.id   AF-A0A928WM42-F1
#
_cell.length_a   1.000
_cell.length_b   1.000
_cell.length_c   1.000
_cell.angle_alpha   90.00
_cell.angle_beta   90.00
_cell.angle_gamma   90.00
#
_symmetry.space_group_name_H-M   'P 1'
#
loop_
_entity.id
_entity.type
_entity.pdbx_description
1 polymer ?
#
loop_
_entity_poly.entity_id
_entity_poly.type
_entity_poly.pdbx_seq_one_letter_code
_entity_poly.pdbx_strand_id
1 'polypeptide(L)'
;MDIDKLIEALQERGVISEIMDKRPGVPKLPAQLYVQLIIASLATRKDISACISTALETYVMRNADKHLNEIKYQAAAADKELEQYLADAIAKRCCKADRFQASG
;
A
#
# COMPACT_ATOMS: atom_id res chain seq x y z
N MET A 1 -2.86 -7.64 -22.39
CA MET A 1 -3.42 -6.28 -22.50
C MET A 1 -2.30 -5.32 -22.16
N ASP A 2 -2.05 -4.35 -23.02
CA ASP A 2 -0.97 -3.36 -22.86
C ASP A 2 -1.54 -2.13 -22.13
N ILE A 3 -1.11 -1.91 -20.89
CA ILE A 3 -1.64 -0.83 -20.05
C ILE A 3 -1.10 0.52 -20.52
N ASP A 4 0.08 0.56 -21.13
CA ASP A 4 0.67 1.80 -21.61
C ASP A 4 -0.12 2.34 -22.81
N LYS A 5 -0.57 1.46 -23.71
CA LYS A 5 -1.52 1.81 -24.78
C LYS A 5 -2.88 2.29 -24.25
N LEU A 6 -3.34 1.74 -23.13
CA LEU A 6 -4.58 2.20 -22.50
C LEU A 6 -4.40 3.60 -21.88
N ILE A 7 -3.24 3.87 -21.28
CA ILE A 7 -2.87 5.18 -20.73
C ILE A 7 -2.82 6.23 -21.85
N GLU A 8 -2.21 5.91 -23.00
CA GLU A 8 -2.19 6.79 -24.18
C GLU A 8 -3.61 7.09 -24.69
N ALA A 9 -4.47 6.07 -24.81
CA ALA A 9 -5.87 6.27 -25.23
C ALA A 9 -6.68 7.11 -24.23
N LEU A 10 -6.37 7.04 -22.93
CA LEU A 10 -7.00 7.88 -21.90
C LEU A 10 -6.48 9.32 -21.91
N GLN A 11 -5.21 9.51 -22.28
CA GLN A 11 -4.59 10.83 -22.52
C GLN A 11 -5.25 11.54 -23.70
N GLU A 12 -5.41 10.85 -24.84
CA GLU A 12 -6.07 11.39 -26.03
C GLU A 12 -7.52 11.82 -25.75
N ARG A 13 -8.19 11.15 -24.81
CA ARG A 13 -9.55 11.48 -24.36
C ARG A 13 -9.61 12.58 -23.29
N GLY A 14 -8.46 13.10 -22.84
CA GLY A 14 -8.38 14.16 -21.83
C GLY A 14 -8.75 13.73 -20.40
N VAL A 15 -8.85 12.43 -20.12
CA VAL A 15 -9.36 11.91 -18.82
C VAL A 15 -8.22 11.65 -17.82
N ILE A 16 -6.98 11.49 -18.30
CA ILE A 16 -5.88 11.07 -17.41
C ILE A 16 -5.46 12.15 -16.40
N SER A 17 -5.57 13.43 -16.78
CA SER A 17 -5.22 14.56 -15.91
C SER A 17 -6.17 14.65 -14.72
N GLU A 18 -7.47 14.45 -14.93
CA GLU A 18 -8.46 14.39 -13.84
C GLU A 18 -8.23 13.23 -12.87
N ILE A 19 -7.69 12.14 -13.39
CA ILE A 19 -7.33 10.95 -12.63
C ILE A 19 -6.10 11.19 -11.75
N MET A 20 -5.09 11.89 -12.25
CA MET A 20 -3.82 12.11 -11.57
C MET A 20 -3.84 13.25 -10.54
N ASP A 21 -4.68 14.28 -10.73
CA ASP A 21 -4.68 15.49 -9.89
C ASP A 21 -5.68 15.47 -8.72
N LYS A 22 -6.62 14.52 -8.66
CA LYS A 22 -7.66 14.45 -7.60
C LYS A 22 -7.20 13.92 -6.22
N ARG A 23 -5.89 13.83 -5.94
CA ARG A 23 -5.38 13.34 -4.63
C ARG A 23 -4.40 14.31 -3.95
N PRO A 24 -4.87 15.46 -3.42
CA PRO A 24 -4.10 16.18 -2.41
C PRO A 24 -4.03 15.34 -1.13
N GLY A 25 -2.82 15.02 -0.65
CA GLY A 25 -2.60 14.42 0.68
C GLY A 25 -2.45 12.89 0.76
N VAL A 26 -2.55 12.15 -0.36
CA VAL A 26 -2.27 10.70 -0.41
C VAL A 26 -1.06 10.48 -1.32
N PRO A 27 -0.08 9.61 -0.98
CA PRO A 27 1.04 9.32 -1.87
C PRO A 27 0.52 9.02 -3.28
N LYS A 28 0.97 9.77 -4.28
CA LYS A 28 0.51 9.62 -5.67
C LYS A 28 0.79 8.18 -6.11
N LEU A 29 -0.26 7.37 -6.23
CA LEU A 29 -0.14 6.04 -6.84
C LEU A 29 0.36 6.25 -8.28
N PRO A 30 1.31 5.44 -8.77
CA PRO A 30 1.66 5.46 -10.19
C PRO A 30 0.41 5.32 -11.06
N ALA A 31 0.31 6.08 -12.15
CA ALA A 31 -0.88 6.12 -13.01
C ALA A 31 -1.30 4.71 -13.46
N GLN A 32 -0.33 3.86 -13.78
CA GLN A 32 -0.52 2.46 -14.14
C GLN A 32 -1.26 1.66 -13.06
N LEU A 33 -0.87 1.81 -11.79
CA LEU A 33 -1.51 1.11 -10.68
C LEU A 33 -2.94 1.61 -10.45
N TYR A 34 -3.19 2.91 -10.63
CA TYR A 34 -4.54 3.44 -10.52
C TYR A 34 -5.47 2.96 -11.65
N VAL A 35 -4.98 2.90 -12.89
CA VAL A 35 -5.72 2.32 -14.02
C VAL A 35 -6.03 0.84 -13.76
N GLN A 36 -5.07 0.08 -13.24
CA GLN A 36 -5.31 -1.31 -12.82
C GLN A 36 -6.38 -1.43 -11.73
N LEU A 37 -6.40 -0.51 -10.75
CA LEU A 37 -7.45 -0.46 -9.73
C LEU A 37 -8.83 -0.13 -10.30
N ILE A 38 -8.91 0.79 -11.27
CA ILE A 38 -10.18 1.06 -12.00
C ILE A 38 -10.64 -0.20 -12.72
N ILE A 39 -9.75 -0.89 -13.44
CA ILE A 39 -10.09 -2.13 -14.15
C ILE A 39 -10.60 -3.19 -13.15
N ALA A 40 -9.93 -3.35 -12.01
CA ALA A 40 -10.34 -4.29 -10.96
C ALA A 40 -11.71 -3.90 -10.37
N SER A 41 -11.94 -2.61 -10.12
CA SER A 41 -13.22 -2.08 -9.65
C SER A 41 -14.34 -2.38 -10.64
N LEU A 42 -14.12 -2.15 -11.94
CA LEU A 42 -15.07 -2.47 -13.00
C LEU A 42 -15.35 -3.98 -13.10
N ALA A 43 -14.30 -4.80 -13.05
CA ALA A 43 -14.42 -6.26 -13.18
C ALA A 43 -15.14 -6.90 -11.98
N THR A 44 -14.90 -6.39 -10.77
CA THR A 44 -15.46 -6.93 -9.53
C THR A 44 -16.72 -6.22 -9.06
N ARG A 45 -17.09 -5.10 -9.69
CA ARG A 45 -18.19 -4.21 -9.30
C ARG A 45 -18.07 -3.73 -7.85
N LYS A 46 -16.84 -3.51 -7.40
CA LYS A 46 -16.52 -3.00 -6.05
C LYS A 46 -15.91 -1.61 -6.15
N ASP A 47 -16.07 -0.82 -5.10
CA ASP A 47 -15.36 0.45 -5.00
C ASP A 47 -13.84 0.24 -4.97
N ILE A 48 -13.09 1.24 -5.45
CA ILE A 48 -11.62 1.21 -5.46
C ILE A 48 -11.05 0.99 -4.06
N SER A 49 -11.68 1.56 -3.02
CA SER A 49 -11.29 1.34 -1.62
C SER A 49 -11.37 -0.14 -1.22
N ALA A 50 -12.43 -0.84 -1.61
CA ALA A 50 -12.59 -2.27 -1.36
C ALA A 50 -11.56 -3.10 -2.15
N CYS A 51 -11.26 -2.72 -3.40
CA CYS A 51 -10.19 -3.35 -4.18
C CYS A 51 -8.81 -3.18 -3.51
N ILE A 52 -8.52 -2.00 -2.96
CA ILE A 52 -7.29 -1.72 -2.22
C ILE A 52 -7.22 -2.58 -0.95
N SER A 53 -8.30 -2.65 -0.17
CA SER A 53 -8.35 -3.49 1.05
C SER A 53 -8.06 -4.95 0.74
N THR A 54 -8.69 -5.52 -0.30
CA THR A 54 -8.42 -6.90 -0.73
C THR A 54 -6.98 -7.08 -1.21
N ALA A 55 -6.42 -6.11 -1.94
CA ALA A 55 -5.04 -6.18 -2.39
C ALA A 55 -4.05 -6.15 -1.21
N LEU A 56 -4.30 -5.30 -0.21
CA LEU A 56 -3.50 -5.23 1.02
C LEU A 56 -3.57 -6.53 1.82
N GLU A 57 -4.77 -7.06 2.05
CA GLU A 57 -4.97 -8.34 2.73
C GLU A 57 -4.22 -9.47 2.02
N THR A 58 -4.39 -9.55 0.70
CA THR A 58 -3.71 -10.55 -0.13
C THR A 58 -2.19 -10.42 -0.04
N TYR A 59 -1.66 -9.19 -0.08
CA TYR A 59 -0.22 -8.94 0.07
C TYR A 59 0.28 -9.41 1.44
N VAL A 60 -0.40 -9.03 2.52
CA VAL A 60 -0.01 -9.40 3.89
C VAL A 60 -0.01 -10.91 4.04
N MET A 61 -1.08 -11.60 3.62
CA MET A 61 -1.18 -13.06 3.72
C MET A 61 -0.09 -13.78 2.91
N ARG A 62 0.15 -13.35 1.67
CA ARG A 62 1.15 -14.01 0.80
C ARG A 62 2.59 -13.83 1.25
N ASN A 63 2.87 -12.77 2.02
CA ASN A 63 4.23 -12.44 2.45
C ASN A 63 4.44 -12.61 3.96
N ALA A 64 3.44 -13.10 4.71
CA ALA A 64 3.48 -13.19 6.17
C ALA A 64 4.72 -13.94 6.67
N ASP A 65 4.97 -15.15 6.17
CA ASP A 65 6.11 -15.97 6.58
C ASP A 65 7.44 -15.34 6.19
N LYS A 66 7.52 -14.75 5.00
CA LYS A 66 8.73 -14.06 4.53
C LYS A 66 9.08 -12.91 5.46
N HIS A 67 8.12 -12.03 5.74
CA HIS A 67 8.32 -10.90 6.64
C HIS A 67 8.68 -11.39 8.06
N LEU A 68 8.01 -12.43 8.56
CA LEU A 68 8.31 -12.98 9.88
C LEU A 68 9.74 -13.54 9.94
N ASN A 69 10.20 -14.21 8.88
CA ASN A 69 11.58 -14.72 8.80
C ASN A 69 12.60 -13.58 8.73
N GLU A 70 12.33 -12.51 7.97
CA GLU A 70 13.18 -11.31 7.96
C GLU A 70 13.30 -10.71 9.37
N ILE A 71 12.20 -10.63 10.13
CA ILE A 71 12.22 -10.15 11.51
C ILE A 71 12.97 -11.11 12.44
N LYS A 72 12.86 -12.43 12.27
CA LYS A 72 13.66 -13.40 13.03
C LYS A 72 15.16 -13.17 12.86
N TYR A 73 15.62 -12.91 11.64
CA TYR A 73 17.03 -12.58 11.40
C TYR A 73 17.45 -11.28 12.10
N GLN A 74 16.59 -10.26 12.12
CA GLN A 74 16.86 -9.02 12.81
C GLN A 74 16.91 -9.19 14.34
N ALA A 75 16.00 -9.99 14.91
CA ALA A 75 15.99 -10.30 16.34
C ALA A 75 17.27 -11.03 16.76
N ALA A 76 17.69 -12.04 15.98
CA ALA A 76 18.93 -12.75 16.20
C ALA A 76 20.16 -11.82 16.11
N ALA A 77 20.20 -10.92 15.13
CA ALA A 77 21.27 -9.92 14.99
C ALA A 77 21.31 -8.92 16.15
N ALA A 78 20.20 -8.73 16.85
CA ALA A 78 20.07 -7.86 18.03
C ALA A 78 20.24 -8.61 19.37
N ASP A 79 20.54 -9.91 19.34
CA ASP A 79 20.62 -10.80 20.51
C ASP A 79 19.36 -10.73 21.40
N LYS A 80 18.19 -10.73 20.75
CA LYS A 80 16.88 -10.67 21.40
C LYS A 80 16.00 -11.84 20.98
N GLU A 81 15.17 -12.29 21.91
CA GLU A 81 14.02 -13.14 21.59
C GLU A 81 13.06 -12.41 20.64
N LEU A 82 12.49 -13.15 19.69
CA LEU A 82 11.66 -12.60 18.62
C LEU A 82 10.49 -11.77 19.15
N GLU A 83 9.79 -12.28 20.17
CA GLU A 83 8.63 -11.66 20.78
C GLU A 83 8.97 -10.33 21.44
N GLN A 84 10.13 -10.27 22.13
CA GLN A 84 10.61 -9.05 22.78
C GLN A 84 11.02 -8.02 21.72
N TYR A 85 11.73 -8.45 20.68
CA TYR A 85 12.11 -7.59 19.56
C TYR A 85 10.88 -6.99 18.86
N LEU A 86 9.86 -7.80 18.59
CA LEU A 86 8.61 -7.36 17.97
C LEU A 86 7.82 -6.40 18.87
N ALA A 87 7.68 -6.72 20.17
CA ALA A 87 6.97 -5.87 21.11
C ALA A 87 7.62 -4.47 21.18
N ASP A 88 8.94 -4.40 21.30
CA ASP A 88 9.71 -3.15 21.31
C ASP A 88 9.52 -2.37 19.99
N ALA A 89 9.61 -3.04 18.86
CA ALA A 89 9.49 -2.43 17.54
C ALA A 89 8.07 -1.87 17.29
N ILE A 90 7.04 -2.61 17.68
CA ILE A 90 5.64 -2.19 17.57
C ILE A 90 5.36 -1.01 18.49
N ALA A 91 5.77 -1.10 19.77
CA ALA A 91 5.61 0.00 20.72
C ALA A 91 6.25 1.29 20.19
N LYS A 92 7.48 1.20 19.68
CA LYS A 92 8.18 2.34 19.06
C LYS A 92 7.46 2.89 17.84
N ARG A 93 6.83 2.05 17.02
CA ARG A 93 6.08 2.47 15.82
C ARG A 93 4.78 3.17 16.18
N CYS A 94 4.04 2.66 17.17
CA CYS A 94 2.76 3.21 17.63
C CYS A 94 2.97 4.52 18.41
N CYS A 95 3.94 4.58 19.33
CA CYS A 95 4.22 5.81 20.08
C CYS A 95 4.76 6.96 19.21
N LYS A 96 5.35 6.66 18.04
CA LYS A 96 5.71 7.68 17.05
C LYS A 96 4.50 8.26 16.32
N ALA A 97 3.40 7.51 16.20
CA ALA A 97 2.17 8.00 15.57
C ALA A 97 1.46 9.04 16.46
N ASP A 98 1.48 8.86 17.78
CA ASP A 98 0.85 9.79 18.73
C ASP A 98 1.52 11.18 18.75
N ARG A 99 2.83 11.26 18.50
CA ARG A 99 3.55 12.55 18.44
C ARG A 99 3.23 13.39 17.20
N PHE A 100 2.64 12.80 16.15
CA PHE A 100 2.23 13.55 14.96
C PHE A 100 0.82 14.16 15.06
N GLN A 101 -0.03 13.67 15.97
CA GLN A 101 -1.38 14.21 16.17
C GLN A 101 -1.43 15.35 17.21
N ALA A 102 -0.38 15.54 18.01
CA ALA A 102 -0.31 16.57 19.05
C ALA A 102 0.32 17.90 18.59
N SER A 103 0.47 18.13 17.29
CA SER A 103 1.10 19.34 16.71
C SER A 103 0.28 19.98 15.59
N GLY A 104 -1.02 19.70 15.53
CA GLY A 104 -1.97 20.30 14.59
C GLY A 104 -2.99 21.19 15.29
#